data_AF-A0A7J9DNK8-F1
#
_entry.id   AF-A0A7J9DNK8-F1
#
_cell.length_a   1.000
_cell.length_b   1.000
_cell.length_c   1.000
_cell.angle_alpha   90.00
_cell.angle_beta   90.00
_cell.angle_gamma   90.00
#
_symmetry.space_group_name_H-M   'P 1'
#
loop_
_entity.id
_entity.type
_entity.pdbx_description
1 polymer ?
#
loop_
_entity_poly.entity_id
_entity_poly.type
_entity_poly.pdbx_seq_one_letter_code
_entity_poly.pdbx_strand_id
1 'polypeptide(L)'
;MTPSIEQLTPETTSNQAFNAKKKDKKKKNKNKLPKAEDQIEENVKQSHQENEEIELKKSKKDKKKRKKEKENNEGESEEVNHDESGEESKKEKKKKKHKKQKKEEENGESIETANGKEDSVQFDDKEKVVVSGKKAEEAKYAPLKSFSNSKLPKNVLDCCKGFSSPSPIQAHAWPFLLDGRDFIGIAKTGSGKTLAFGVPAMMHVLNQRNGKSSKGKNPLCLVLSPTRELAEQIFNVLCNAGQACDVKSVCLYGGTAKGPQISSLKSGVDIVIGTPGRLKDLMNMEVCQLNEVSFVVLDEADRMLDMGFEEDVRFILGKTCSARQMVMFSATWPAAVHRLAQEYMDPSPVKVII
;
A
#
# COMPACT_ATOMS: atom_id res chain seq x y z
N MET A 1 57.30 33.36 -21.25
CA MET A 1 57.03 34.75 -20.81
C MET A 1 55.97 35.33 -21.73
N THR A 2 55.03 36.07 -21.15
CA THR A 2 53.77 36.60 -21.71
C THR A 2 53.82 37.19 -23.11
N PRO A 3 52.67 37.21 -23.82
CA PRO A 3 52.37 38.31 -24.72
C PRO A 3 51.04 39.03 -24.42
N SER A 4 51.03 40.30 -24.78
CA SER A 4 49.95 41.29 -24.87
C SER A 4 50.55 42.39 -25.75
N ILE A 5 49.95 43.06 -26.74
CA ILE A 5 48.62 43.21 -27.35
C ILE A 5 48.88 43.82 -28.75
N GLU A 6 48.02 43.59 -29.75
CA GLU A 6 47.43 44.57 -30.71
C GLU A 6 46.81 43.82 -31.91
N GLN A 7 45.48 43.77 -32.01
CA GLN A 7 44.54 44.65 -32.73
C GLN A 7 44.24 44.19 -34.17
N LEU A 8 42.96 43.91 -34.44
CA LEU A 8 42.29 44.06 -35.74
C LEU A 8 40.77 44.20 -35.53
N THR A 9 40.19 45.12 -36.29
CA THR A 9 38.86 45.76 -36.21
C THR A 9 37.69 44.92 -36.74
N PRO A 10 36.42 45.23 -36.39
CA PRO A 10 35.23 44.59 -36.96
C PRO A 10 34.55 45.43 -38.06
N GLU A 11 34.03 44.77 -39.10
CA GLU A 11 33.14 45.36 -40.11
C GLU A 11 31.64 45.18 -39.75
N THR A 12 30.91 46.29 -39.90
CA THR A 12 29.45 46.56 -39.98
C THR A 12 28.74 45.71 -41.07
N THR A 13 27.43 45.39 -41.10
CA THR A 13 26.20 46.20 -40.93
C THR A 13 24.92 45.32 -40.99
N SER A 14 23.78 45.90 -40.61
CA SER A 14 22.38 45.43 -40.53
C SER A 14 21.66 44.97 -41.81
N ASN A 15 20.67 44.07 -41.68
CA ASN A 15 19.24 44.28 -42.03
C ASN A 15 18.43 42.97 -41.96
N GLN A 16 17.34 42.92 -41.18
CA GLN A 16 15.96 43.05 -41.68
C GLN A 16 15.65 42.27 -42.96
N ALA A 17 15.31 40.98 -42.82
CA ALA A 17 14.33 40.28 -43.63
C ALA A 17 14.18 38.86 -43.08
N PHE A 18 12.99 38.51 -42.57
CA PHE A 18 12.34 37.18 -42.63
C PHE A 18 11.19 37.05 -41.61
N ASN A 19 10.39 38.10 -41.45
CA ASN A 19 9.11 38.02 -40.74
C ASN A 19 7.95 38.29 -41.73
N ALA A 20 7.85 37.45 -42.76
CA ALA A 20 6.81 37.53 -43.79
C ALA A 20 6.52 36.18 -44.46
N LYS A 21 6.43 35.08 -43.69
CA LYS A 21 5.89 33.79 -44.20
C LYS A 21 5.22 32.99 -43.08
N LYS A 22 4.12 33.49 -42.51
CA LYS A 22 3.19 32.64 -41.72
C LYS A 22 1.79 33.22 -41.49
N LYS A 23 1.36 34.24 -42.25
CA LYS A 23 0.01 34.83 -42.14
C LYS A 23 -0.97 34.55 -43.30
N ASP A 24 -0.54 33.92 -44.40
CA ASP A 24 -1.42 33.65 -45.55
C ASP A 24 -1.76 32.17 -45.81
N LYS A 25 -1.97 31.39 -44.74
CA LYS A 25 -2.69 30.10 -44.83
C LYS A 25 -3.90 30.01 -43.89
N LYS A 26 -4.47 31.16 -43.53
CA LYS A 26 -5.81 31.28 -42.92
C LYS A 26 -6.78 31.81 -43.97
N LYS A 27 -7.33 30.93 -44.81
CA LYS A 27 -8.62 31.04 -45.54
C LYS A 27 -8.60 30.11 -46.75
N LYS A 28 -8.97 28.84 -46.54
CA LYS A 28 -9.65 27.93 -47.50
C LYS A 28 -9.63 26.52 -46.92
N ASN A 29 -10.66 26.23 -46.12
CA ASN A 29 -11.34 24.92 -45.98
C ASN A 29 -12.24 24.99 -44.75
N LYS A 30 -13.38 25.66 -44.90
CA LYS A 30 -14.58 25.40 -44.10
C LYS A 30 -15.44 24.43 -44.90
N ASN A 31 -15.41 23.15 -44.54
CA ASN A 31 -16.56 22.23 -44.48
C ASN A 31 -16.10 20.76 -44.48
N LYS A 32 -16.79 19.97 -43.64
CA LYS A 32 -16.74 18.51 -43.42
C LYS A 32 -15.63 17.98 -42.50
N LEU A 33 -16.00 17.75 -41.24
CA LEU A 33 -15.69 16.52 -40.49
C LEU A 33 -16.65 16.41 -39.28
N PRO A 34 -17.50 15.36 -39.17
CA PRO A 34 -18.19 15.04 -37.93
C PRO A 34 -17.44 13.98 -37.11
N LYS A 35 -17.42 14.17 -35.77
CA LYS A 35 -17.56 13.14 -34.72
C LYS A 35 -16.44 12.10 -34.55
N ALA A 36 -15.36 12.46 -33.85
CA ALA A 36 -14.46 11.51 -33.20
C ALA A 36 -14.68 11.44 -31.66
N GLU A 37 -15.17 12.51 -31.05
CA GLU A 37 -15.45 12.57 -29.60
C GLU A 37 -16.76 11.86 -29.24
N ASP A 38 -17.81 11.97 -30.07
CA ASP A 38 -19.08 11.26 -29.87
C ASP A 38 -18.94 9.72 -29.95
N GLN A 39 -18.00 9.21 -30.76
CA GLN A 39 -17.75 7.76 -30.89
C GLN A 39 -17.01 7.17 -29.68
N ILE A 40 -16.23 7.99 -28.97
CA ILE A 40 -15.52 7.56 -27.75
C ILE A 40 -16.52 7.49 -26.59
N GLU A 41 -17.46 8.44 -26.47
CA GLU A 41 -18.51 8.39 -25.44
C GLU A 41 -19.49 7.21 -25.63
N GLU A 42 -19.86 6.87 -26.87
CA GLU A 42 -20.71 5.69 -27.12
C GLU A 42 -19.99 4.36 -26.78
N ASN A 43 -18.70 4.24 -27.11
CA ASN A 43 -17.91 3.04 -26.78
C ASN A 43 -17.68 2.87 -25.27
N VAL A 44 -17.52 3.97 -24.53
CA VAL A 44 -17.42 3.94 -23.05
C VAL A 44 -18.76 3.59 -22.41
N LYS A 45 -19.88 4.06 -22.96
CA LYS A 45 -21.22 3.69 -22.47
C LYS A 45 -21.58 2.22 -22.75
N GLN A 46 -21.24 1.69 -23.92
CA GLN A 46 -21.45 0.28 -24.24
C GLN A 46 -20.60 -0.66 -23.36
N SER A 47 -19.33 -0.33 -23.11
CA SER A 47 -18.47 -1.13 -22.23
C SER A 47 -18.89 -1.10 -20.75
N HIS A 48 -19.48 0.00 -20.28
CA HIS A 48 -20.08 0.04 -18.93
C HIS A 48 -21.34 -0.82 -18.81
N GLN A 49 -22.22 -0.82 -19.80
CA GLN A 49 -23.43 -1.65 -19.80
C GLN A 49 -23.11 -3.14 -19.90
N GLU A 50 -22.10 -3.53 -20.68
CA GLU A 50 -21.67 -4.93 -20.81
C GLU A 50 -21.07 -5.47 -19.49
N ASN A 51 -20.32 -4.63 -18.77
CA ASN A 51 -19.74 -4.99 -17.47
C ASN A 51 -20.81 -5.15 -16.37
N GLU A 52 -21.82 -4.27 -16.32
CA GLU A 52 -22.95 -4.41 -15.38
C GLU A 52 -23.76 -5.69 -15.64
N GLU A 53 -23.96 -6.07 -16.90
CA GLU A 53 -24.70 -7.29 -17.25
C GLU A 53 -23.93 -8.58 -16.87
N ILE A 54 -22.60 -8.55 -16.99
CA ILE A 54 -21.71 -9.65 -16.55
C ILE A 54 -21.74 -9.80 -15.03
N GLU A 55 -21.75 -8.68 -14.29
CA GLU A 55 -21.77 -8.68 -12.82
C GLU A 55 -23.14 -9.15 -12.28
N LEU A 56 -24.24 -8.78 -12.94
CA LEU A 56 -25.58 -9.31 -12.64
C LEU A 56 -25.69 -10.82 -12.91
N LYS A 57 -25.05 -11.33 -13.96
CA LYS A 57 -25.03 -12.76 -14.29
C LYS A 57 -24.19 -13.57 -13.28
N LYS A 58 -23.07 -13.02 -12.81
CA LYS A 58 -22.24 -13.64 -11.75
C LYS A 58 -22.98 -13.72 -10.41
N SER A 59 -23.59 -12.62 -9.96
CA SER A 59 -24.34 -12.60 -8.70
C SER A 59 -25.55 -13.56 -8.67
N LYS A 60 -26.22 -13.76 -9.82
CA LYS A 60 -27.30 -14.76 -9.96
C LYS A 60 -26.78 -16.20 -9.92
N LYS A 61 -25.59 -16.46 -10.45
CA LYS A 61 -24.94 -17.78 -10.42
C LYS A 61 -24.51 -18.15 -9.00
N ASP A 62 -23.96 -17.20 -8.24
CA ASP A 62 -23.54 -17.41 -6.86
C ASP A 62 -24.72 -17.62 -5.90
N LYS A 63 -25.83 -16.89 -6.11
CA LYS A 63 -27.09 -17.14 -5.37
C LYS A 63 -27.67 -18.52 -5.65
N LYS A 64 -27.56 -19.03 -6.88
CA LYS A 64 -28.05 -20.37 -7.25
C LYS A 64 -27.16 -21.49 -6.69
N LYS A 65 -25.84 -21.25 -6.57
CA LYS A 65 -24.87 -22.17 -5.96
C LYS A 65 -25.09 -22.29 -4.44
N ARG A 66 -25.26 -21.16 -3.75
CA ARG A 66 -25.57 -21.13 -2.31
C ARG A 66 -26.92 -21.75 -1.94
N LYS A 67 -27.87 -21.81 -2.88
CA LYS A 67 -29.17 -22.46 -2.66
C LYS A 67 -29.07 -23.99 -2.77
N LYS A 68 -28.25 -24.51 -3.69
CA LYS A 68 -27.95 -25.95 -3.82
C LYS A 68 -27.13 -26.50 -2.66
N GLU A 69 -26.21 -25.71 -2.10
CA GLU A 69 -25.41 -26.12 -0.93
C GLU A 69 -26.24 -26.17 0.36
N LYS A 70 -27.36 -25.43 0.45
CA LYS A 70 -28.29 -25.51 1.59
C LYS A 70 -29.25 -26.70 1.51
N GLU A 71 -29.64 -27.14 0.31
CA GLU A 71 -30.53 -28.30 0.14
C GLU A 71 -29.79 -29.63 0.34
N ASN A 72 -28.46 -29.67 0.19
CA ASN A 72 -27.66 -30.89 0.42
C ASN A 72 -27.23 -31.12 1.87
N ASN A 73 -27.44 -30.15 2.79
CA ASN A 73 -26.97 -30.23 4.17
C ASN A 73 -28.09 -30.62 5.19
N GLU A 74 -29.32 -30.86 4.72
CA GLU A 74 -30.45 -31.30 5.57
C GLU A 74 -30.77 -32.80 5.43
N GLY A 75 -29.85 -33.60 4.88
CA GLY A 75 -30.09 -35.03 4.63
C GLY A 75 -28.89 -35.91 4.91
N GLU A 76 -28.34 -35.89 6.13
CA GLU A 76 -27.44 -36.96 6.62
C GLU A 76 -27.20 -36.82 8.13
N SER A 77 -28.06 -37.48 8.94
CA SER A 77 -27.68 -38.19 10.19
C SER A 77 -28.92 -38.64 10.97
N GLU A 78 -29.47 -39.80 10.66
CA GLU A 78 -30.11 -40.69 11.64
C GLU A 78 -29.57 -42.09 11.36
N GLU A 79 -28.82 -42.68 12.30
CA GLU A 79 -28.99 -44.08 12.68
C GLU A 79 -28.18 -44.48 13.94
N VAL A 80 -28.94 -45.01 14.93
CA VAL A 80 -28.63 -46.09 15.91
C VAL A 80 -28.24 -45.73 17.38
N ASN A 81 -29.27 -45.89 18.25
CA ASN A 81 -29.41 -46.62 19.56
C ASN A 81 -28.56 -46.23 20.80
N HIS A 82 -28.99 -46.34 22.07
CA HIS A 82 -30.19 -46.81 22.79
C HIS A 82 -30.18 -46.23 24.25
N ASP A 83 -31.36 -46.24 24.92
CA ASP A 83 -31.64 -46.24 26.39
C ASP A 83 -31.48 -44.93 27.20
N GLU A 84 -32.35 -44.56 28.15
CA GLU A 84 -33.41 -45.28 28.89
C GLU A 84 -34.48 -44.28 29.43
N SER A 85 -35.74 -44.75 29.49
CA SER A 85 -36.92 -44.40 30.34
C SER A 85 -37.11 -43.04 31.06
N GLY A 86 -38.34 -42.51 31.00
CA GLY A 86 -38.91 -41.64 32.05
C GLY A 86 -40.12 -40.77 31.66
N GLU A 87 -41.33 -41.33 31.77
CA GLU A 87 -42.65 -40.73 32.13
C GLU A 87 -42.95 -39.25 31.80
N GLU A 88 -43.88 -39.00 30.88
CA GLU A 88 -45.32 -38.74 31.08
C GLU A 88 -45.74 -37.25 31.14
N SER A 89 -46.44 -36.89 30.06
CA SER A 89 -47.77 -36.26 30.08
C SER A 89 -47.91 -34.72 29.96
N LYS A 90 -48.44 -34.38 28.77
CA LYS A 90 -49.67 -33.61 28.51
C LYS A 90 -49.63 -32.07 28.40
N LYS A 91 -50.09 -31.68 27.19
CA LYS A 91 -51.07 -30.62 26.82
C LYS A 91 -50.50 -29.23 26.54
N GLU A 92 -50.47 -28.84 25.26
CA GLU A 92 -51.49 -28.01 24.57
C GLU A 92 -51.37 -26.52 24.90
N LYS A 93 -51.55 -25.54 24.02
CA LYS A 93 -51.64 -25.40 22.55
C LYS A 93 -51.70 -23.88 22.33
N LYS A 94 -51.19 -23.44 21.17
CA LYS A 94 -51.69 -22.33 20.34
C LYS A 94 -51.38 -20.86 20.70
N LYS A 95 -50.56 -20.28 19.81
CA LYS A 95 -50.86 -19.21 18.83
C LYS A 95 -51.30 -17.84 19.38
N LYS A 96 -50.57 -16.75 19.05
CA LYS A 96 -50.74 -15.92 17.83
C LYS A 96 -49.76 -14.73 17.79
N LYS A 97 -49.56 -14.24 16.56
CA LYS A 97 -48.56 -13.28 16.07
C LYS A 97 -48.97 -11.79 16.22
N HIS A 98 -47.93 -10.95 16.09
CA HIS A 98 -47.87 -9.54 15.58
C HIS A 98 -48.30 -8.44 16.58
N LYS A 99 -47.66 -7.26 16.68
CA LYS A 99 -46.87 -6.44 15.73
C LYS A 99 -46.20 -5.27 16.49
N LYS A 100 -44.98 -4.84 16.08
CA LYS A 100 -44.42 -3.45 16.03
C LYS A 100 -44.40 -2.61 17.34
N GLN A 101 -43.43 -1.75 17.68
CA GLN A 101 -42.24 -1.15 17.03
C GLN A 101 -41.52 -0.26 18.08
N LYS A 102 -40.18 -0.09 17.94
CA LYS A 102 -39.32 1.01 18.47
C LYS A 102 -39.14 1.06 20.00
N LYS A 103 -37.97 1.34 20.60
CA LYS A 103 -36.68 1.97 20.22
C LYS A 103 -35.67 1.51 21.31
N GLU A 104 -34.47 1.07 20.94
CA GLU A 104 -33.21 1.79 21.21
C GLU A 104 -33.03 2.22 22.66
N GLU A 105 -32.33 1.40 23.44
CA GLU A 105 -31.55 1.82 24.59
C GLU A 105 -30.37 0.87 24.78
N GLU A 106 -29.32 1.47 25.33
CA GLU A 106 -27.93 1.07 25.35
C GLU A 106 -27.69 -0.32 25.92
N ASN A 107 -26.75 -1.05 25.33
CA ASN A 107 -25.94 -1.99 26.10
C ASN A 107 -24.50 -1.89 25.59
N GLY A 108 -23.68 -1.25 26.42
CA GLY A 108 -22.23 -1.35 26.35
C GLY A 108 -21.85 -2.81 26.56
N GLU A 109 -21.34 -3.45 25.51
CA GLU A 109 -20.81 -4.78 25.60
C GLU A 109 -19.33 -4.66 26.01
N SER A 110 -19.11 -4.89 27.31
CA SER A 110 -17.80 -5.08 27.91
C SER A 110 -17.10 -6.29 27.29
N ILE A 111 -15.98 -6.04 26.60
CA ILE A 111 -15.06 -7.08 26.17
C ILE A 111 -14.09 -7.33 27.33
N GLU A 112 -14.25 -8.47 28.00
CA GLU A 112 -13.25 -9.02 28.91
C GLU A 112 -11.99 -9.38 28.13
N THR A 113 -10.87 -8.74 28.43
CA THR A 113 -9.54 -9.14 27.99
C THR A 113 -8.79 -9.84 29.12
N ALA A 114 -8.75 -11.17 29.06
CA ALA A 114 -7.86 -11.98 29.87
C ALA A 114 -6.47 -12.06 29.21
N ASN A 115 -5.58 -11.13 29.53
CA ASN A 115 -4.16 -11.37 29.89
C ASN A 115 -3.40 -10.03 29.95
N GLY A 116 -2.78 -9.78 31.10
CA GLY A 116 -2.07 -8.54 31.40
C GLY A 116 -0.85 -8.29 30.52
N LYS A 117 -0.98 -7.33 29.60
CA LYS A 117 0.06 -6.39 29.19
C LYS A 117 -0.61 -5.03 29.07
N GLU A 118 -0.08 -4.03 29.77
CA GLU A 118 -0.57 -2.66 29.70
C GLU A 118 -0.26 -2.07 28.32
N ASP A 119 -1.17 -2.26 27.37
CA ASP A 119 -1.17 -1.53 26.10
C ASP A 119 -1.85 -0.17 26.34
N SER A 120 -1.07 0.91 26.29
CA SER A 120 -1.56 2.28 26.33
C SER A 120 -2.33 2.59 25.04
N VAL A 121 -3.58 3.05 25.17
CA VAL A 121 -4.42 3.46 24.02
C VAL A 121 -4.58 4.98 24.02
N GLN A 122 -4.21 5.64 22.92
CA GLN A 122 -4.51 7.06 22.68
C GLN A 122 -5.60 7.23 21.62
N PHE A 123 -6.48 8.20 21.84
CA PHE A 123 -7.57 8.62 20.95
C PHE A 123 -7.34 10.05 20.46
N ASP A 124 -7.46 10.29 19.15
CA ASP A 124 -7.61 11.63 18.56
C ASP A 124 -9.07 11.80 18.10
N ASP A 125 -9.74 12.87 18.54
CA ASP A 125 -11.18 13.07 18.31
C ASP A 125 -11.52 13.60 16.91
N LYS A 126 -10.53 14.09 16.14
CA LYS A 126 -10.80 14.72 14.83
C LYS A 126 -11.00 13.72 13.69
N GLU A 127 -10.40 12.54 13.82
CA GLU A 127 -10.57 11.35 12.99
C GLU A 127 -10.41 10.18 13.94
N LYS A 128 -11.27 9.15 13.88
CA LYS A 128 -11.28 8.03 14.85
C LYS A 128 -9.97 7.20 14.78
N VAL A 129 -8.88 7.75 15.29
CA VAL A 129 -7.56 7.13 15.30
C VAL A 129 -7.34 6.46 16.65
N VAL A 130 -6.96 5.20 16.60
CA VAL A 130 -6.59 4.42 17.79
C VAL A 130 -5.12 4.06 17.66
N VAL A 131 -4.32 4.48 18.63
CA VAL A 131 -2.89 4.14 18.72
C VAL A 131 -2.68 3.24 19.92
N SER A 132 -2.01 2.10 19.71
CA SER A 132 -1.61 1.16 20.77
C SER A 132 -0.16 0.71 20.61
N GLY A 133 0.45 0.26 21.70
CA GLY A 133 1.81 -0.29 21.71
C GLY A 133 2.64 0.32 22.83
N LYS A 134 3.78 -0.30 23.15
CA LYS A 134 4.59 0.10 24.29
C LYS A 134 5.09 1.54 24.14
N LYS A 135 4.80 2.39 25.14
CA LYS A 135 5.25 3.79 25.21
C LYS A 135 4.82 4.62 24.00
N ALA A 136 3.67 4.28 23.41
CA ALA A 136 3.16 5.00 22.24
C ALA A 136 2.69 6.42 22.60
N GLU A 137 2.43 6.66 23.88
CA GLU A 137 1.90 7.89 24.47
C GLU A 137 2.96 8.97 24.78
N GLU A 138 4.25 8.65 24.63
CA GLU A 138 5.33 9.60 24.88
C GLU A 138 5.21 10.83 23.96
N ALA A 139 5.45 12.03 24.50
CA ALA A 139 5.25 13.30 23.79
C ALA A 139 6.04 13.43 22.46
N LYS A 140 7.17 12.71 22.32
CA LYS A 140 7.96 12.68 21.08
C LYS A 140 7.22 12.00 19.92
N TYR A 141 6.21 11.20 20.21
CA TYR A 141 5.37 10.50 19.22
C TYR A 141 4.05 11.22 18.93
N ALA A 142 3.90 12.45 19.40
CA ALA A 142 2.72 13.25 19.08
C ALA A 142 2.52 13.35 17.54
N PRO A 143 1.28 13.25 17.03
CA PRO A 143 1.01 13.28 15.61
C PRO A 143 1.53 14.56 14.94
N LEU A 144 2.10 14.43 13.73
CA LEU A 144 2.61 15.58 12.99
C LEU A 144 1.46 16.47 12.50
N LYS A 145 1.51 17.75 12.87
CA LYS A 145 0.53 18.76 12.40
C LYS A 145 0.84 19.28 11.00
N SER A 146 2.10 19.24 10.59
CA SER A 146 2.54 19.64 9.25
C SER A 146 3.82 18.91 8.86
N PHE A 147 4.13 18.83 7.56
CA PHE A 147 5.33 18.17 7.08
C PHE A 147 6.62 18.81 7.62
N SER A 148 6.64 20.13 7.82
CA SER A 148 7.83 20.82 8.35
C SER A 148 8.11 20.49 9.82
N ASN A 149 7.10 20.08 10.59
CA ASN A 149 7.28 19.62 11.98
C ASN A 149 8.11 18.32 12.07
N SER A 150 8.22 17.56 10.99
CA SER A 150 9.05 16.33 10.95
C SER A 150 10.55 16.61 11.05
N LYS A 151 10.98 17.86 10.79
CA LYS A 151 12.40 18.28 10.74
C LYS A 151 13.24 17.50 9.71
N LEU A 152 12.60 16.87 8.73
CA LEU A 152 13.29 16.15 7.66
C LEU A 152 13.97 17.12 6.67
N PRO A 153 15.03 16.66 5.98
CA PRO A 153 15.69 17.44 4.93
C PRO A 153 14.71 17.91 3.83
N LYS A 154 14.94 19.11 3.30
CA LYS A 154 14.04 19.72 2.29
C LYS A 154 13.88 18.88 1.02
N ASN A 155 14.93 18.20 0.60
CA ASN A 155 14.91 17.30 -0.55
C ASN A 155 14.04 16.06 -0.30
N VAL A 156 13.98 15.56 0.92
CA VAL A 156 13.09 14.43 1.29
C VAL A 156 11.63 14.89 1.32
N LEU A 157 11.38 16.09 1.86
CA LEU A 157 10.04 16.70 1.89
C LEU A 157 9.56 17.22 0.53
N ASP A 158 10.39 17.17 -0.52
CA ASP A 158 10.03 17.63 -1.87
C ASP A 158 8.80 16.88 -2.41
N CYS A 159 8.72 15.57 -2.12
CA CYS A 159 7.60 14.72 -2.48
C CYS A 159 6.27 15.13 -1.82
N CYS A 160 6.32 15.96 -0.78
CA CYS A 160 5.15 16.42 -0.04
C CYS A 160 4.63 17.81 -0.49
N LYS A 161 5.32 18.52 -1.39
CA LYS A 161 5.00 19.90 -1.77
C LYS A 161 3.59 20.10 -2.34
N GLY A 162 2.98 19.06 -2.90
CA GLY A 162 1.62 19.09 -3.44
C GLY A 162 0.52 18.88 -2.40
N PHE A 163 0.86 18.65 -1.13
CA PHE A 163 -0.10 18.34 -0.07
C PHE A 163 -0.11 19.46 0.99
N SER A 164 -1.30 19.83 1.46
CA SER A 164 -1.46 20.88 2.48
C SER A 164 -0.92 20.46 3.85
N SER A 165 -1.09 19.19 4.20
CA SER A 165 -0.77 18.61 5.51
C SER A 165 -0.58 17.09 5.36
N PRO A 166 0.13 16.44 6.30
CA PRO A 166 0.19 14.98 6.33
C PRO A 166 -1.23 14.41 6.46
N SER A 167 -1.47 13.29 5.77
CA SER A 167 -2.68 12.50 6.01
C SER A 167 -2.65 11.90 7.41
N PRO A 168 -3.77 11.36 7.92
CA PRO A 168 -3.86 10.91 9.31
C PRO A 168 -2.87 9.78 9.59
N ILE A 169 -2.74 8.84 8.65
CA ILE A 169 -1.80 7.73 8.77
C ILE A 169 -0.35 8.21 8.66
N GLN A 170 -0.06 9.24 7.86
CA GLN A 170 1.29 9.82 7.76
C GLN A 170 1.66 10.55 9.04
N ALA A 171 0.72 11.34 9.59
CA ALA A 171 0.92 12.13 10.79
C ALA A 171 1.24 11.25 12.00
N HIS A 172 0.57 10.11 12.12
CA HIS A 172 0.79 9.14 13.18
C HIS A 172 1.98 8.22 12.90
N ALA A 173 2.20 7.78 11.66
CA ALA A 173 3.25 6.81 11.38
C ALA A 173 4.67 7.40 11.46
N TRP A 174 4.89 8.62 10.96
CA TRP A 174 6.25 9.16 10.82
C TRP A 174 7.01 9.30 12.16
N PRO A 175 6.42 9.80 13.26
CA PRO A 175 7.13 9.88 14.54
C PRO A 175 7.67 8.52 15.02
N PHE A 176 6.91 7.44 14.84
CA PHE A 176 7.33 6.10 15.22
C PHE A 176 8.33 5.51 14.23
N LEU A 177 8.04 5.61 12.93
CA LEU A 177 8.85 5.02 11.88
C LEU A 177 10.24 5.64 11.80
N LEU A 178 10.35 6.97 11.96
CA LEU A 178 11.63 7.68 11.96
C LEU A 178 12.46 7.40 13.22
N ASP A 179 11.84 6.92 14.31
CA ASP A 179 12.50 6.49 15.54
C ASP A 179 12.84 4.98 15.52
N GLY A 180 12.68 4.32 14.36
CA GLY A 180 13.05 2.91 14.17
C GLY A 180 12.09 1.89 14.80
N ARG A 181 10.88 2.31 15.20
CA ARG A 181 9.87 1.40 15.78
C ARG A 181 9.19 0.57 14.71
N ASP A 182 8.95 -0.72 15.02
CA ASP A 182 8.06 -1.55 14.21
C ASP A 182 6.63 -1.02 14.25
N PHE A 183 5.95 -1.09 13.12
CA PHE A 183 4.69 -0.39 12.90
C PHE A 183 3.66 -1.24 12.16
N ILE A 184 2.43 -1.24 12.66
CA ILE A 184 1.25 -1.83 12.06
C ILE A 184 0.25 -0.72 11.77
N GLY A 185 -0.08 -0.50 10.50
CA GLY A 185 -1.11 0.42 10.08
C GLY A 185 -2.35 -0.31 9.57
N ILE A 186 -3.46 -0.19 10.29
CA ILE A 186 -4.78 -0.63 9.81
C ILE A 186 -5.47 0.57 9.18
N ALA A 187 -5.42 0.64 7.84
CA ALA A 187 -5.94 1.78 7.11
C ALA A 187 -6.41 1.37 5.71
N LYS A 188 -7.52 1.97 5.26
CA LYS A 188 -8.08 1.76 3.92
C LYS A 188 -7.18 2.26 2.79
N THR A 189 -7.48 1.84 1.56
CA THR A 189 -6.83 2.38 0.35
C THR A 189 -7.12 3.88 0.21
N GLY A 190 -6.19 4.61 -0.40
CA GLY A 190 -6.29 6.08 -0.55
C GLY A 190 -5.95 6.90 0.70
N SER A 191 -5.67 6.29 1.87
CA SER A 191 -5.33 7.03 3.10
C SER A 191 -3.92 7.67 3.09
N GLY A 192 -3.13 7.49 2.04
CA GLY A 192 -1.76 8.03 1.95
C GLY A 192 -0.66 7.13 2.52
N LYS A 193 -0.93 5.82 2.68
CA LYS A 193 0.00 4.82 3.24
C LYS A 193 1.37 4.80 2.55
N THR A 194 1.41 4.97 1.23
CA THR A 194 2.65 4.87 0.45
C THR A 194 3.71 5.87 0.89
N LEU A 195 3.34 7.13 1.15
CA LEU A 195 4.28 8.11 1.72
C LEU A 195 4.44 7.95 3.25
N ALA A 196 3.50 7.29 3.93
CA ALA A 196 3.62 6.97 5.35
C ALA A 196 4.83 6.06 5.62
N PHE A 197 5.05 5.01 4.81
CA PHE A 197 6.28 4.20 4.87
C PHE A 197 7.40 4.68 3.94
N GLY A 198 7.06 5.31 2.81
CA GLY A 198 8.01 5.69 1.78
C GLY A 198 9.02 6.75 2.22
N VAL A 199 8.55 7.78 2.93
CA VAL A 199 9.43 8.83 3.46
C VAL A 199 10.41 8.27 4.50
N PRO A 200 9.96 7.50 5.51
CA PRO A 200 10.87 6.80 6.41
C PRO A 200 11.84 5.84 5.71
N ALA A 201 11.39 5.09 4.69
CA ALA A 201 12.28 4.21 3.91
C ALA A 201 13.40 5.00 3.21
N MET A 202 13.09 6.15 2.61
CA MET A 202 14.13 7.01 2.01
C MET A 202 15.08 7.55 3.07
N MET A 203 14.58 7.97 4.23
CA MET A 203 15.44 8.41 5.34
C MET A 203 16.35 7.30 5.84
N HIS A 204 15.85 6.06 5.92
CA HIS A 204 16.63 4.88 6.26
C HIS A 204 17.79 4.67 5.28
N VAL A 205 17.52 4.73 3.97
CA VAL A 205 18.55 4.65 2.93
C VAL A 205 19.60 5.74 3.10
N LEU A 206 19.17 6.99 3.28
CA LEU A 206 20.08 8.14 3.38
C LEU A 206 20.98 8.05 4.62
N ASN A 207 20.42 7.63 5.75
CA ASN A 207 21.17 7.43 6.99
C ASN A 207 22.19 6.30 6.84
N GLN A 208 21.80 5.16 6.25
CA GLN A 208 22.70 4.02 6.05
C GLN A 208 23.86 4.33 5.09
N ARG A 209 23.61 5.13 4.06
CA ARG A 209 24.66 5.60 3.13
C ARG A 209 25.73 6.43 3.84
N ASN A 210 25.43 7.08 4.97
CA ASN A 210 26.39 7.85 5.78
C ASN A 210 27.26 8.83 4.95
N GLY A 211 26.68 9.47 3.92
CA GLY A 211 27.39 10.38 3.02
C GLY A 211 28.40 9.72 2.06
N LYS A 212 28.50 8.39 2.05
CA LYS A 212 29.30 7.67 1.04
C LYS A 212 28.60 7.77 -0.32
N SER A 213 29.34 8.28 -1.30
CA SER A 213 28.84 8.47 -2.66
C SER A 213 28.65 7.15 -3.43
N SER A 214 29.20 6.03 -2.94
CA SER A 214 29.08 4.74 -3.60
C SER A 214 27.76 4.06 -3.22
N LYS A 215 26.90 3.86 -4.21
CA LYS A 215 25.69 3.03 -4.11
C LYS A 215 26.12 1.61 -3.74
N GLY A 216 25.55 1.07 -2.67
CA GLY A 216 25.69 -0.36 -2.37
C GLY A 216 25.17 -1.17 -3.56
N LYS A 217 25.74 -2.36 -3.77
CA LYS A 217 25.20 -3.29 -4.79
C LYS A 217 23.83 -3.82 -4.40
N ASN A 218 23.58 -3.91 -3.10
CA ASN A 218 22.40 -4.54 -2.53
C ASN A 218 21.39 -3.49 -2.04
N PRO A 219 20.08 -3.77 -2.11
CA PRO A 219 19.05 -2.93 -1.56
C PRO A 219 19.10 -2.87 -0.03
N LEU A 220 18.67 -1.73 0.51
CA LEU A 220 18.56 -1.47 1.94
C LEU A 220 17.10 -1.53 2.43
N CYS A 221 16.15 -1.35 1.51
CA CYS A 221 14.72 -1.40 1.77
C CYS A 221 14.01 -2.41 0.86
N LEU A 222 12.98 -3.06 1.40
CA LEU A 222 12.08 -3.95 0.68
C LEU A 222 10.62 -3.54 0.91
N VAL A 223 9.82 -3.53 -0.14
CA VAL A 223 8.36 -3.40 -0.09
C VAL A 223 7.71 -4.56 -0.83
N LEU A 224 6.95 -5.39 -0.12
CA LEU A 224 6.14 -6.46 -0.71
C LEU A 224 4.70 -5.98 -0.90
N SER A 225 4.14 -6.32 -2.06
CA SER A 225 2.76 -6.01 -2.45
C SER A 225 2.13 -7.22 -3.14
N PRO A 226 0.82 -7.49 -2.97
CA PRO A 226 0.18 -8.71 -3.45
C PRO A 226 0.05 -8.76 -4.98
N THR A 227 -0.15 -7.62 -5.64
CA THR A 227 -0.38 -7.57 -7.09
C THR A 227 0.60 -6.66 -7.81
N ARG A 228 0.70 -6.87 -9.12
CA ARG A 228 1.53 -6.07 -10.02
C ARG A 228 1.09 -4.60 -10.00
N GLU A 229 -0.20 -4.35 -10.08
CA GLU A 229 -0.78 -3.01 -10.20
C GLU A 229 -0.45 -2.18 -8.96
N LEU A 230 -0.59 -2.79 -7.77
CA LEU A 230 -0.24 -2.15 -6.51
C LEU A 230 1.27 -1.92 -6.39
N ALA A 231 2.10 -2.89 -6.81
CA ALA A 231 3.54 -2.73 -6.81
C ALA A 231 4.00 -1.60 -7.77
N GLU A 232 3.39 -1.47 -8.94
CA GLU A 232 3.64 -0.38 -9.89
C GLU A 232 3.21 0.97 -9.32
N GLN A 233 2.06 1.05 -8.65
CA GLN A 233 1.60 2.27 -7.98
C GLN A 233 2.58 2.73 -6.90
N ILE A 234 2.99 1.83 -6.01
CA ILE A 234 3.99 2.11 -4.98
C ILE A 234 5.31 2.57 -5.62
N PHE A 235 5.78 1.84 -6.64
CA PHE A 235 7.01 2.16 -7.35
C PHE A 235 6.97 3.56 -7.96
N ASN A 236 5.88 3.96 -8.63
CA ASN A 236 5.77 5.28 -9.24
C ASN A 236 5.86 6.40 -8.19
N VAL A 237 5.21 6.21 -7.05
CA VAL A 237 5.29 7.18 -5.93
C VAL A 237 6.71 7.26 -5.38
N LEU A 238 7.34 6.11 -5.07
CA LEU A 238 8.69 6.09 -4.47
C LEU A 238 9.79 6.50 -5.46
N CYS A 239 9.63 6.20 -6.74
CA CYS A 239 10.54 6.64 -7.80
C CYS A 239 10.52 8.17 -7.89
N ASN A 240 9.34 8.78 -7.95
CA ASN A 240 9.22 10.25 -7.97
C ASN A 240 9.72 10.87 -6.66
N ALA A 241 9.36 10.30 -5.51
CA ALA A 241 9.78 10.82 -4.21
C ALA A 241 11.30 10.75 -3.99
N GLY A 242 11.95 9.69 -4.51
CA GLY A 242 13.39 9.46 -4.37
C GLY A 242 14.28 10.33 -5.27
N GLN A 243 13.72 10.95 -6.33
CA GLN A 243 14.50 11.72 -7.31
C GLN A 243 15.34 12.84 -6.67
N ALA A 244 14.74 13.64 -5.80
CA ALA A 244 15.42 14.76 -5.15
C ALA A 244 16.54 14.32 -4.18
N CYS A 245 16.59 13.05 -3.81
CA CYS A 245 17.54 12.48 -2.85
C CYS A 245 18.48 11.43 -3.46
N ASP A 246 18.44 11.21 -4.78
CA ASP A 246 19.15 10.12 -5.48
C ASP A 246 18.93 8.73 -4.83
N VAL A 247 17.70 8.49 -4.35
CA VAL A 247 17.25 7.17 -3.88
C VAL A 247 16.61 6.44 -5.05
N LYS A 248 17.15 5.29 -5.40
CA LYS A 248 16.71 4.51 -6.56
C LYS A 248 15.85 3.33 -6.13
N SER A 249 14.75 3.17 -6.85
CA SER A 249 13.79 2.09 -6.65
C SER A 249 13.74 1.18 -7.88
N VAL A 250 13.31 -0.07 -7.70
CA VAL A 250 12.94 -0.98 -8.80
C VAL A 250 11.65 -1.71 -8.46
N CYS A 251 10.82 -1.99 -9.47
CA CYS A 251 9.61 -2.78 -9.34
C CYS A 251 9.78 -4.18 -9.96
N LEU A 252 9.49 -5.23 -9.19
CA LEU A 252 9.68 -6.63 -9.56
C LEU A 252 8.35 -7.38 -9.49
N TYR A 253 7.81 -7.80 -10.62
CA TYR A 253 6.56 -8.57 -10.67
C TYR A 253 6.51 -9.54 -11.86
N GLY A 254 5.63 -10.54 -11.76
CA GLY A 254 5.40 -11.59 -12.75
C GLY A 254 4.73 -11.11 -14.05
N GLY A 255 4.64 -12.00 -15.05
CA GLY A 255 3.91 -11.71 -16.30
C GLY A 255 4.65 -10.80 -17.31
N THR A 256 5.89 -10.40 -17.02
CA THR A 256 6.77 -9.66 -17.93
C THR A 256 8.17 -10.27 -17.98
N ALA A 257 8.96 -9.93 -19.01
CA ALA A 257 10.32 -10.43 -19.16
C ALA A 257 11.20 -10.05 -17.95
N LYS A 258 12.04 -10.99 -17.49
CA LYS A 258 12.95 -10.76 -16.35
C LYS A 258 14.12 -9.82 -16.69
N GLY A 259 14.54 -9.78 -17.96
CA GLY A 259 15.74 -9.06 -18.42
C GLY A 259 15.83 -7.59 -17.94
N PRO A 260 14.81 -6.74 -18.17
CA PRO A 260 14.81 -5.35 -17.70
C PRO A 260 14.90 -5.22 -16.18
N GLN A 261 14.23 -6.10 -15.43
CA GLN A 261 14.26 -6.14 -13.97
C GLN A 261 15.65 -6.54 -13.45
N ILE A 262 16.27 -7.55 -14.08
CA ILE A 262 17.65 -7.99 -13.81
C ILE A 262 18.64 -6.86 -14.09
N SER A 263 18.49 -6.15 -15.22
CA SER A 263 19.36 -5.03 -15.59
C SER A 263 19.27 -3.89 -14.57
N SER A 264 18.07 -3.61 -14.08
CA SER A 264 17.85 -2.58 -13.07
C SER A 264 18.53 -2.95 -11.74
N LEU A 265 18.36 -4.19 -11.27
CA LEU A 265 19.04 -4.70 -10.08
C LEU A 265 20.57 -4.62 -10.20
N LYS A 266 21.13 -5.06 -11.34
CA LYS A 266 22.58 -5.01 -11.60
C LYS A 266 23.14 -3.58 -11.63
N SER A 267 22.31 -2.58 -11.93
CA SER A 267 22.70 -1.17 -11.96
C SER A 267 22.80 -0.54 -10.56
N GLY A 268 22.41 -1.28 -9.51
CA GLY A 268 22.37 -0.81 -8.13
C GLY A 268 21.09 -0.05 -7.81
N VAL A 269 20.37 -0.51 -6.79
CA VAL A 269 19.09 0.03 -6.32
C VAL A 269 19.08 0.04 -4.79
N ASP A 270 18.35 0.98 -4.20
CA ASP A 270 18.23 1.10 -2.74
C ASP A 270 16.96 0.44 -2.22
N ILE A 271 15.86 0.58 -2.98
CA ILE A 271 14.54 0.07 -2.62
C ILE A 271 14.07 -0.93 -3.67
N VAL A 272 13.79 -2.15 -3.23
CA VAL A 272 13.08 -3.14 -4.04
C VAL A 272 11.60 -3.10 -3.68
N ILE A 273 10.75 -2.92 -4.68
CA ILE A 273 9.29 -3.09 -4.57
C ILE A 273 8.91 -4.29 -5.43
N GLY A 274 8.06 -5.19 -4.95
CA GLY A 274 7.64 -6.29 -5.81
C GLY A 274 6.61 -7.25 -5.24
N THR A 275 6.18 -8.15 -6.12
CA THR A 275 5.33 -9.27 -5.73
C THR A 275 6.16 -10.44 -5.22
N PRO A 276 5.70 -11.20 -4.20
CA PRO A 276 6.49 -12.26 -3.56
C PRO A 276 7.07 -13.27 -4.56
N GLY A 277 6.23 -13.81 -5.46
CA GLY A 277 6.67 -14.84 -6.40
C GLY A 277 7.81 -14.41 -7.33
N ARG A 278 7.77 -13.19 -7.88
CA ARG A 278 8.85 -12.71 -8.76
C ARG A 278 10.13 -12.42 -7.99
N LEU A 279 10.01 -11.86 -6.79
CA LEU A 279 11.17 -11.58 -5.96
C LEU A 279 11.88 -12.88 -5.55
N LYS A 280 11.13 -13.89 -5.10
CA LYS A 280 11.66 -15.21 -4.76
C LYS A 280 12.38 -15.86 -5.93
N ASP A 281 11.81 -15.81 -7.13
CA ASP A 281 12.43 -16.29 -8.37
C ASP A 281 13.78 -15.58 -8.65
N LEU A 282 13.83 -14.25 -8.56
CA LEU A 282 15.07 -13.48 -8.77
C LEU A 282 16.13 -13.70 -7.68
N MET A 283 15.70 -14.02 -6.45
CA MET A 283 16.59 -14.43 -5.36
C MET A 283 17.17 -15.83 -5.59
N ASN A 284 16.35 -16.79 -6.03
CA ASN A 284 16.80 -18.14 -6.36
C ASN A 284 17.76 -18.16 -7.57
N MET A 285 17.64 -17.18 -8.46
CA MET A 285 18.59 -16.95 -9.55
C MET A 285 19.86 -16.20 -9.09
N GLU A 286 20.00 -15.88 -7.79
CA GLU A 286 21.11 -15.14 -7.19
C GLU A 286 21.31 -13.72 -7.78
N VAL A 287 20.29 -13.16 -8.43
CA VAL A 287 20.34 -11.81 -9.01
C VAL A 287 19.96 -10.73 -8.00
N CYS A 288 19.08 -11.06 -7.06
CA CYS A 288 18.65 -10.15 -5.99
C CYS A 288 19.10 -10.71 -4.63
N GLN A 289 19.90 -9.95 -3.90
CA GLN A 289 20.36 -10.30 -2.56
C GLN A 289 19.75 -9.32 -1.56
N LEU A 290 19.15 -9.84 -0.48
CA LEU A 290 18.40 -9.02 0.49
C LEU A 290 19.09 -8.96 1.86
N ASN A 291 20.31 -9.48 1.98
CA ASN A 291 21.06 -9.57 3.23
C ASN A 291 21.36 -8.21 3.89
N GLU A 292 21.36 -7.11 3.13
CA GLU A 292 21.54 -5.74 3.63
C GLU A 292 20.21 -5.01 3.88
N VAL A 293 19.07 -5.63 3.55
CA VAL A 293 17.75 -5.04 3.78
C VAL A 293 17.48 -5.00 5.28
N SER A 294 17.37 -3.79 5.81
CA SER A 294 17.14 -3.49 7.23
C SER A 294 15.87 -2.65 7.48
N PHE A 295 15.10 -2.38 6.43
CA PHE A 295 13.77 -1.79 6.51
C PHE A 295 12.83 -2.53 5.54
N VAL A 296 11.78 -3.14 6.08
CA VAL A 296 10.89 -4.00 5.29
C VAL A 296 9.44 -3.56 5.48
N VAL A 297 8.70 -3.50 4.37
CA VAL A 297 7.28 -3.16 4.34
C VAL A 297 6.48 -4.31 3.74
N LEU A 298 5.41 -4.70 4.40
CA LEU A 298 4.35 -5.57 3.86
C LEU A 298 3.10 -4.70 3.63
N ASP A 299 2.77 -4.37 2.38
CA ASP A 299 1.55 -3.63 2.04
C ASP A 299 0.44 -4.58 1.59
N GLU A 300 -0.79 -4.35 2.09
CA GLU A 300 -1.92 -5.27 1.95
C GLU A 300 -1.58 -6.71 2.39
N ALA A 301 -1.04 -6.86 3.61
CA ALA A 301 -0.56 -8.13 4.14
C ALA A 301 -1.65 -9.21 4.23
N ASP A 302 -2.86 -8.86 4.66
CA ASP A 302 -4.05 -9.72 4.62
C ASP A 302 -4.28 -10.31 3.23
N ARG A 303 -4.27 -9.45 2.21
CA ARG A 303 -4.47 -9.88 0.83
C ARG A 303 -3.35 -10.78 0.33
N MET A 304 -2.10 -10.53 0.71
CA MET A 304 -0.99 -11.42 0.36
C MET A 304 -1.21 -12.83 0.91
N LEU A 305 -1.67 -12.95 2.16
CA LEU A 305 -1.95 -14.25 2.78
C LEU A 305 -3.17 -14.93 2.16
N ASP A 306 -4.25 -14.18 1.88
CA ASP A 306 -5.44 -14.70 1.19
C ASP A 306 -5.14 -15.25 -0.21
N MET A 307 -4.13 -14.68 -0.88
CA MET A 307 -3.65 -15.14 -2.19
C MET A 307 -2.68 -16.32 -2.10
N GLY A 308 -2.38 -16.83 -0.90
CA GLY A 308 -1.49 -17.96 -0.70
C GLY A 308 0.01 -17.61 -0.77
N PHE A 309 0.39 -16.33 -0.66
CA PHE A 309 1.81 -15.94 -0.67
C PHE A 309 2.52 -16.10 0.68
N GLU A 310 1.89 -16.71 1.68
CA GLU A 310 2.45 -16.83 3.03
C GLU A 310 3.86 -17.46 3.03
N GLU A 311 4.02 -18.60 2.34
CA GLU A 311 5.32 -19.29 2.27
C GLU A 311 6.39 -18.45 1.57
N ASP A 312 6.01 -17.75 0.50
CA ASP A 312 6.92 -16.89 -0.25
C ASP A 312 7.35 -15.68 0.59
N VAL A 313 6.41 -15.04 1.30
CA VAL A 313 6.70 -13.93 2.21
C VAL A 313 7.66 -14.38 3.32
N ARG A 314 7.37 -15.50 3.99
CA ARG A 314 8.23 -16.06 5.04
C ARG A 314 9.64 -16.37 4.52
N PHE A 315 9.74 -16.99 3.35
CA PHE A 315 11.03 -17.25 2.70
C PHE A 315 11.82 -15.96 2.45
N ILE A 316 11.16 -14.93 1.90
CA ILE A 316 11.80 -13.63 1.61
C ILE A 316 12.28 -12.97 2.91
N LEU A 317 11.43 -12.90 3.94
CA LEU A 317 11.78 -12.30 5.23
C LEU A 317 12.96 -13.01 5.89
N GLY A 318 13.02 -14.35 5.77
CA GLY A 318 14.14 -15.16 6.25
C GLY A 318 15.49 -14.89 5.55
N LYS A 319 15.50 -14.13 4.45
CA LYS A 319 16.72 -13.72 3.72
C LYS A 319 17.08 -12.24 3.91
N THR A 320 16.31 -11.51 4.70
CA THR A 320 16.62 -10.12 5.09
C THR A 320 17.51 -10.06 6.33
N CYS A 321 18.04 -8.87 6.68
CA CYS A 321 18.85 -8.71 7.88
C CYS A 321 18.06 -9.11 9.14
N SER A 322 18.72 -9.71 10.13
CA SER A 322 18.09 -10.08 11.41
C SER A 322 17.73 -8.84 12.25
N ALA A 323 18.60 -7.82 12.24
CA ALA A 323 18.33 -6.51 12.82
C ALA A 323 17.69 -5.61 11.75
N ARG A 324 16.37 -5.58 11.72
CA ARG A 324 15.59 -4.78 10.76
C ARG A 324 14.37 -4.15 11.42
N GLN A 325 13.93 -3.03 10.86
CA GLN A 325 12.63 -2.45 11.15
C GLN A 325 11.58 -3.06 10.20
N MET A 326 10.46 -3.47 10.76
CA MET A 326 9.33 -4.05 10.04
C MET A 326 8.12 -3.12 10.08
N VAL A 327 7.50 -2.93 8.93
CA VAL A 327 6.28 -2.15 8.75
C VAL A 327 5.25 -3.00 8.05
N MET A 328 4.02 -3.02 8.56
CA MET A 328 2.92 -3.76 7.95
C MET A 328 1.70 -2.89 7.81
N PHE A 329 1.14 -2.87 6.61
CA PHE A 329 -0.14 -2.24 6.32
C PHE A 329 -1.15 -3.29 5.89
N SER A 330 -2.36 -3.19 6.45
CA SER A 330 -3.44 -4.12 6.16
C SER A 330 -4.80 -3.42 6.31
N ALA A 331 -5.80 -3.88 5.57
CA ALA A 331 -7.16 -3.36 5.74
C ALA A 331 -7.90 -4.10 6.88
N THR A 332 -7.53 -5.36 7.10
CA THR A 332 -8.13 -6.23 8.12
C THR A 332 -7.06 -6.75 9.09
N TRP A 333 -7.48 -7.46 10.13
CA TRP A 333 -6.56 -8.01 11.14
C TRP A 333 -6.87 -9.47 11.51
N PRO A 334 -6.86 -10.41 10.54
CA PRO A 334 -7.14 -11.81 10.79
C PRO A 334 -5.99 -12.49 11.55
N ALA A 335 -6.27 -13.64 12.16
CA ALA A 335 -5.30 -14.40 12.95
C ALA A 335 -4.01 -14.74 12.18
N ALA A 336 -4.09 -14.96 10.86
CA ALA A 336 -2.91 -15.24 10.03
C ALA A 336 -1.96 -14.04 9.96
N VAL A 337 -2.48 -12.84 9.73
CA VAL A 337 -1.70 -11.59 9.72
C VAL A 337 -1.12 -11.31 11.11
N HIS A 338 -1.91 -11.54 12.17
CA HIS A 338 -1.45 -11.40 13.54
C HIS A 338 -0.28 -12.34 13.86
N ARG A 339 -0.36 -13.62 13.48
CA ARG A 339 0.74 -14.59 13.66
C ARG A 339 1.99 -14.17 12.90
N LEU A 340 1.84 -13.67 11.67
CA LEU A 340 2.97 -13.16 10.89
C LEU A 340 3.65 -11.98 11.60
N ALA A 341 2.87 -11.06 12.17
CA ALA A 341 3.40 -9.94 12.95
C ALA A 341 4.19 -10.43 14.17
N GLN A 342 3.61 -11.36 14.95
CA GLN A 342 4.24 -11.90 16.16
C GLN A 342 5.56 -12.63 15.89
N GLU A 343 5.73 -13.22 14.71
CA GLU A 343 6.94 -13.96 14.36
C GLU A 343 8.08 -13.05 13.89
N TYR A 344 7.77 -11.95 13.18
CA TYR A 344 8.78 -11.15 12.49
C TYR A 344 8.98 -9.74 13.05
N MET A 345 8.08 -9.25 13.90
CA MET A 345 8.14 -7.90 14.48
C MET A 345 8.53 -7.93 15.96
N ASP A 346 8.86 -6.76 16.52
CA ASP A 346 8.97 -6.56 17.97
C ASP A 346 7.72 -7.10 18.69
N PRO A 347 7.84 -7.70 19.90
CA PRO A 347 6.69 -8.19 20.67
C PRO A 347 5.65 -7.13 21.04
N SER A 348 6.01 -5.85 20.93
CA SER A 348 5.17 -4.68 21.24
C SER A 348 5.25 -3.62 20.12
N PRO A 349 4.86 -3.99 18.89
CA PRO A 349 4.91 -3.06 17.77
C PRO A 349 3.89 -1.94 17.98
N VAL A 350 4.14 -0.77 17.40
CA VAL A 350 3.15 0.30 17.42
C VAL A 350 2.07 -0.03 16.41
N LYS A 351 0.80 0.00 16.84
CA LYS A 351 -0.34 -0.24 15.98
C LYS A 351 -1.22 1.00 15.93
N VAL A 352 -1.52 1.45 14.72
CA VAL A 352 -2.38 2.60 14.45
C VAL A 352 -3.54 2.14 13.57
N ILE A 353 -4.77 2.42 14.01
CA ILE A 353 -6.01 2.12 13.28
C ILE A 353 -6.67 3.43 12.88
N ILE A 354 -7.06 3.56 11.61
CA ILE A 354 -7.72 4.75 11.04
C ILE A 354 -8.95 4.38 10.22
#